data_AF-A0A9J6ZPM7-F1
#
_entry.id   AF-A0A9J6ZPM7-F1
#
_cell.length_a   1.000
_cell.length_b   1.000
_cell.length_c   1.000
_cell.angle_alpha   90.00
_cell.angle_beta   90.00
_cell.angle_gamma   90.00
#
_symmetry.space_group_name_H-M   'P 1'
#
loop_
_entity.id
_entity.type
_entity.pdbx_description
1 polymer ?
#
loop_
_entity_poly.entity_id
_entity_poly.type
_entity_poly.pdbx_seq_one_letter_code
_entity_poly.pdbx_strand_id
1 'polypeptide(L)'
;MKRVLFLLMLLSLPLFKTEAQEAKYKAVFTLNFIRYIGWPDQSLKGDFVIGVVRNKEVADWIREQSAGKKFGFQDIIVKEFRSIDEVDNCQVIYVSSAVNIRSSSEQLIEKAKKNKSLIIAETDGATNHGAAINFVIRDGALKFELHKGNAAWMGLQFSSRLESMAAAIVL
;
A
#
# COMPACT_ATOMS: atom_id res chain seq x y z
N MET A 1 36.23 14.66 -48.86
CA MET A 1 36.91 13.67 -47.98
C MET A 1 37.41 14.45 -46.76
N LYS A 2 37.05 14.23 -45.51
CA LYS A 2 36.68 13.03 -44.76
C LYS A 2 35.64 13.41 -43.69
N ARG A 3 34.51 12.71 -43.73
CA ARG A 3 33.77 12.11 -42.61
C ARG A 3 33.60 12.98 -41.37
N VAL A 4 32.43 13.61 -41.33
CA VAL A 4 31.54 13.69 -40.16
C VAL A 4 31.85 12.56 -39.17
N LEU A 5 32.50 12.89 -38.06
CA LEU A 5 32.56 12.02 -36.89
C LEU A 5 31.66 12.65 -35.81
N PHE A 6 30.36 12.66 -36.10
CA PHE A 6 29.32 12.68 -35.09
C PHE A 6 29.45 11.35 -34.33
N LEU A 7 30.33 11.28 -33.33
CA LEU A 7 30.29 10.17 -32.41
C LEU A 7 29.16 10.49 -31.42
N LEU A 8 27.99 9.93 -31.74
CA LEU A 8 26.87 9.74 -30.82
C LEU A 8 27.42 9.23 -29.48
N MET A 9 27.54 10.14 -28.51
CA MET A 9 27.50 9.74 -27.11
C MET A 9 26.04 9.36 -26.87
N LEU A 10 25.72 8.08 -27.12
CA LEU A 10 24.43 7.50 -26.75
C LEU A 10 24.20 7.85 -25.28
N LEU A 11 23.23 8.73 -25.06
CA LEU A 11 22.60 8.97 -23.78
C LEU A 11 21.95 7.64 -23.37
N SER A 12 22.72 6.73 -22.76
CA SER A 12 22.13 5.71 -21.90
C SER A 12 21.62 6.45 -20.68
N LEU A 13 20.46 7.09 -20.81
CA LEU A 13 19.72 7.57 -19.64
C LEU A 13 19.45 6.32 -18.80
N PRO A 14 20.01 6.20 -17.60
CA PRO A 14 19.56 5.16 -16.70
C PRO A 14 18.07 5.41 -16.48
N LEU A 15 17.24 4.39 -16.72
CA LEU A 15 15.86 4.33 -16.27
C LEU A 15 15.87 4.23 -14.73
N PHE A 16 16.34 5.26 -14.05
CA PHE A 16 16.14 5.40 -12.62
C PHE A 16 14.67 5.74 -12.43
N LYS A 17 13.89 4.71 -12.12
CA LYS A 17 12.56 4.91 -11.58
C LYS A 17 12.75 5.66 -10.26
N THR A 18 12.28 6.89 -10.20
CA THR A 18 12.42 7.71 -9.00
C THR A 18 11.57 7.13 -7.89
N GLU A 19 12.05 7.22 -6.65
CA GLU A 19 11.31 6.86 -5.44
C GLU A 19 9.91 7.48 -5.43
N ALA A 20 9.81 8.73 -5.88
CA ALA A 20 8.56 9.47 -6.07
C ALA A 20 7.55 8.80 -7.00
N GLN A 21 8.02 8.23 -8.11
CA GLN A 21 7.15 7.55 -9.06
C GLN A 21 6.62 6.24 -8.48
N GLU A 22 7.43 5.52 -7.69
CA GLU A 22 7.00 4.32 -6.98
C GLU A 22 5.99 4.64 -5.88
N ALA A 23 6.26 5.66 -5.06
CA ALA A 23 5.35 6.14 -4.03
C ALA A 23 3.98 6.51 -4.60
N LYS A 24 3.96 7.23 -5.74
CA LYS A 24 2.73 7.55 -6.48
C LYS A 24 1.94 6.29 -6.86
N TYR A 25 2.60 5.27 -7.43
CA TYR A 25 1.90 4.04 -7.80
C TYR A 25 1.35 3.30 -6.58
N LYS A 26 2.13 3.18 -5.49
CA LYS A 26 1.68 2.53 -4.25
C LYS A 26 0.48 3.25 -3.62
N ALA A 27 0.47 4.59 -3.65
CA ALA A 27 -0.67 5.40 -3.23
C ALA A 27 -1.93 5.11 -4.07
N VAL A 28 -1.79 5.12 -5.41
CA VAL A 28 -2.91 4.82 -6.33
C VAL A 28 -3.44 3.40 -6.12
N PHE A 29 -2.55 2.41 -5.99
CA PHE A 29 -2.95 1.03 -5.72
C PHE A 29 -3.63 0.89 -4.36
N THR A 30 -3.13 1.56 -3.32
CA THR A 30 -3.75 1.59 -1.99
C THR A 30 -5.20 2.08 -2.08
N LEU A 31 -5.44 3.21 -2.75
CA LEU A 31 -6.80 3.72 -2.99
C LEU A 31 -7.65 2.79 -3.87
N ASN A 32 -7.04 1.99 -4.75
CA ASN A 32 -7.75 1.00 -5.53
C ASN A 32 -8.17 -0.20 -4.67
N PHE A 33 -7.29 -0.69 -3.80
CA PHE A 33 -7.53 -1.87 -2.95
C PHE A 33 -8.74 -1.69 -2.05
N ILE A 34 -8.90 -0.52 -1.43
CA ILE A 34 -10.01 -0.26 -0.51
C ILE A 34 -11.38 -0.48 -1.17
N ARG A 35 -11.48 -0.34 -2.50
CA ARG A 35 -12.71 -0.54 -3.28
C ARG A 35 -12.99 -1.99 -3.63
N TYR A 36 -12.02 -2.87 -3.43
CA TYR A 36 -12.08 -4.28 -3.78
C TYR A 36 -11.99 -5.20 -2.57
N ILE A 37 -12.19 -4.63 -1.38
CA ILE A 37 -12.25 -5.33 -0.10
C ILE A 37 -13.70 -5.28 0.40
N GLY A 38 -14.22 -6.44 0.80
CA GLY A 38 -15.42 -6.54 1.62
C GLY A 38 -15.08 -6.12 3.04
N TRP A 39 -15.56 -4.94 3.42
CA TRP A 39 -15.38 -4.37 4.75
C TRP A 39 -16.56 -4.74 5.66
N PRO A 40 -16.33 -4.98 6.97
CA PRO A 40 -17.42 -5.15 7.91
C PRO A 40 -18.15 -3.83 8.17
N ASP A 41 -19.43 -3.89 8.52
CA ASP A 41 -20.30 -2.70 8.69
C ASP A 41 -19.75 -1.67 9.67
N GLN A 42 -19.01 -2.11 10.70
CA GLN A 42 -18.38 -1.21 11.66
C GLN A 42 -17.30 -0.31 11.06
N SER A 43 -16.65 -0.74 9.97
CA SER A 43 -15.62 0.03 9.25
C SER A 43 -16.23 1.03 8.26
N LEU A 44 -17.56 1.01 8.09
CA LEU A 44 -18.33 1.83 7.15
C LEU A 44 -19.07 2.99 7.83
N LYS A 45 -18.64 3.40 9.02
CA LYS A 45 -19.20 4.51 9.79
C LYS A 45 -18.19 5.64 9.97
N GLY A 46 -18.65 6.88 9.79
CA GLY A 46 -17.83 8.08 9.97
C GLY A 46 -16.87 8.29 8.81
N ASP A 47 -15.63 8.67 9.12
CA ASP A 47 -14.57 8.87 8.14
C ASP A 47 -13.85 7.55 7.82
N PHE A 48 -13.42 7.40 6.58
CA PHE A 48 -12.57 6.29 6.15
C PHE A 48 -11.10 6.71 6.28
N VAL A 49 -10.44 6.24 7.32
CA VAL A 49 -9.10 6.68 7.71
C VAL A 49 -8.02 5.73 7.17
N ILE A 50 -7.08 6.30 6.43
CA ILE A 50 -5.86 5.65 5.96
C ILE A 50 -4.68 6.17 6.80
N GLY A 51 -4.15 5.31 7.65
CA GLY A 51 -2.95 5.56 8.43
C GLY A 51 -1.69 5.15 7.65
N VAL A 52 -0.73 6.05 7.53
CA VAL A 52 0.55 5.80 6.84
C VAL A 52 1.69 5.93 7.83
N VAL A 53 2.37 4.81 8.07
CA VAL A 53 3.48 4.73 9.04
C VAL A 53 4.79 4.92 8.29
N ARG A 54 5.51 6.00 8.61
CA ARG A 54 6.87 6.28 8.13
C ARG A 54 7.05 6.38 6.60
N ASN A 55 6.03 6.84 5.87
CA ASN A 55 6.17 7.17 4.45
C ASN A 55 5.35 8.42 4.09
N LYS A 56 5.98 9.60 4.27
CA LYS A 56 5.33 10.89 3.99
C LYS A 56 4.92 11.04 2.53
N GLU A 57 5.75 10.56 1.60
CA GLU A 57 5.49 10.74 0.17
C GLU A 57 4.26 9.95 -0.29
N VAL A 58 4.12 8.70 0.17
CA VAL A 58 2.89 7.92 -0.07
C VAL A 58 1.68 8.61 0.56
N ALA A 59 1.80 9.13 1.80
CA ALA A 59 0.72 9.83 2.46
C ALA A 59 0.28 11.08 1.68
N ASP A 60 1.23 11.88 1.19
CA ASP A 60 0.98 13.07 0.38
C ASP A 60 0.29 12.72 -0.93
N TRP A 61 0.74 11.67 -1.64
CA TRP A 61 0.08 11.18 -2.85
C TRP A 61 -1.34 10.66 -2.57
N ILE A 62 -1.56 9.89 -1.50
CA ILE A 62 -2.90 9.41 -1.15
C ILE A 62 -3.81 10.63 -0.92
N ARG A 63 -3.35 11.61 -0.14
CA ARG A 63 -4.12 12.81 0.20
C ARG A 63 -4.48 13.64 -1.03
N GLU A 64 -3.52 13.87 -1.92
CA GLU A 64 -3.77 14.58 -3.18
C GLU A 64 -4.78 13.83 -4.05
N GLN A 65 -4.60 12.50 -4.20
CA GLN A 65 -5.44 11.69 -5.05
C GLN A 65 -6.84 11.43 -4.47
N SER A 66 -7.02 11.55 -3.16
CA SER A 66 -8.32 11.38 -2.48
C SER A 66 -9.03 12.69 -2.18
N ALA A 67 -8.43 13.85 -2.47
CA ALA A 67 -9.02 15.16 -2.18
C ALA A 67 -10.43 15.30 -2.81
N GLY A 68 -11.42 15.61 -1.98
CA GLY A 68 -12.83 15.75 -2.39
C GLY A 68 -13.52 14.44 -2.80
N LYS A 69 -12.84 13.29 -2.68
CA LYS A 69 -13.41 11.97 -2.97
C LYS A 69 -13.89 11.30 -1.69
N LYS A 70 -14.88 10.43 -1.85
CA LYS A 70 -15.45 9.62 -0.77
C LYS A 70 -15.27 8.14 -1.03
N PHE A 71 -15.20 7.36 0.04
CA PHE A 71 -15.35 5.91 0.02
C PHE A 71 -16.76 5.55 0.47
N GLY A 72 -17.63 5.24 -0.49
CA GLY A 72 -19.08 5.21 -0.24
C GLY A 72 -19.56 6.61 0.13
N PHE A 73 -20.04 6.78 1.37
CA PHE A 73 -20.46 8.07 1.92
C PHE A 73 -19.43 8.71 2.85
N GLN A 74 -18.31 8.03 3.12
CA GLN A 74 -17.30 8.41 4.09
C GLN A 74 -16.23 9.31 3.46
N ASP A 75 -15.81 10.36 4.16
CA ASP A 75 -14.65 11.16 3.75
C ASP A 75 -13.36 10.36 3.93
N ILE A 76 -12.44 10.46 2.97
CA ILE A 76 -11.15 9.77 3.05
C ILE A 76 -10.16 10.68 3.78
N ILE A 77 -9.73 10.25 4.97
CA ILE A 77 -8.80 10.99 5.82
C ILE A 77 -7.46 10.28 5.87
N VAL A 78 -6.36 11.00 5.61
CA VAL A 78 -5.01 10.46 5.65
C VAL A 78 -4.30 10.94 6.91
N LYS A 79 -3.86 10.00 7.76
CA LYS A 79 -3.07 10.27 8.96
C LYS A 79 -1.66 9.72 8.81
N GLU A 80 -0.65 10.49 9.22
CA GLU A 80 0.74 10.06 9.23
C GLU A 80 1.15 9.68 10.65
N PHE A 81 1.91 8.59 10.78
CA PHE A 81 2.40 8.08 12.06
C PHE A 81 3.91 7.81 12.01
N ARG A 82 4.58 7.99 13.14
CA ARG A 82 6.03 7.75 13.27
C ARG A 82 6.37 6.32 13.68
N SER A 83 5.45 5.63 14.36
CA SER A 83 5.59 4.23 14.74
C SER A 83 4.25 3.51 14.71
N ILE A 84 4.28 2.18 14.84
CA ILE A 84 3.07 1.35 14.96
C ILE A 84 2.31 1.66 16.26
N ASP A 85 3.01 2.04 17.33
CA ASP A 85 2.41 2.35 18.64
C ASP A 85 1.39 3.50 18.55
N GLU A 86 1.71 4.53 17.77
CA GLU A 86 0.89 5.73 17.58
C GLU A 86 -0.37 5.47 16.76
N VAL A 87 -0.41 4.38 15.99
CA VAL A 87 -1.54 4.06 15.10
C VAL A 87 -2.78 3.79 15.92
N ASP A 88 -3.84 4.54 15.62
CA ASP A 88 -5.16 4.35 16.22
C ASP A 88 -6.29 4.66 15.22
N ASN A 89 -7.42 3.96 15.37
CA ASN A 89 -8.66 4.14 14.62
C ASN A 89 -8.49 4.34 13.11
N CYS A 90 -7.78 3.42 12.45
CA CYS A 90 -7.57 3.41 10.99
C CYS A 90 -8.22 2.19 10.34
N GLN A 91 -8.90 2.36 9.20
CA GLN A 91 -9.38 1.25 8.38
C GLN A 91 -8.25 0.66 7.54
N VAL A 92 -7.27 1.46 7.14
CA VAL A 92 -6.05 0.99 6.46
C VAL A 92 -4.84 1.40 7.27
N ILE A 93 -3.92 0.46 7.51
CA ILE A 93 -2.61 0.70 8.09
C ILE A 93 -1.58 0.37 7.01
N TYR A 94 -1.02 1.40 6.37
CA TYR A 94 0.10 1.29 5.45
C TYR A 94 1.41 1.34 6.23
N VAL A 95 2.23 0.31 6.13
CA VAL A 95 3.51 0.17 6.82
C VAL A 95 4.65 0.25 5.83
N SER A 96 5.47 1.29 5.99
CA SER A 96 6.63 1.50 5.12
C SER A 96 7.74 0.46 5.33
N SER A 97 8.59 0.29 4.32
CA SER A 97 9.85 -0.47 4.43
C SER A 97 10.85 0.12 5.42
N ALA A 98 10.66 1.38 5.82
CA ALA A 98 11.42 2.00 6.90
C ALA A 98 11.05 1.47 8.30
N VAL A 99 9.98 0.67 8.41
CA VAL A 99 9.54 0.02 9.66
C VAL A 99 9.92 -1.45 9.64
N ASN A 100 10.54 -1.93 10.71
CA ASN A 100 10.76 -3.37 10.88
C ASN A 100 9.44 -4.05 11.28
N ILE A 101 8.67 -4.48 10.28
CA ILE A 101 7.37 -5.13 10.51
C ILE A 101 7.49 -6.44 11.29
N ARG A 102 8.61 -7.16 11.16
CA ARG A 102 8.85 -8.41 11.90
C ARG A 102 8.89 -8.18 13.40
N SER A 103 9.57 -7.12 13.87
CA SER A 103 9.64 -6.83 15.30
C SER A 103 8.33 -6.27 15.87
N SER A 104 7.50 -5.65 15.03
CA SER A 104 6.24 -5.02 15.45
C SER A 104 4.99 -5.85 15.10
N SER A 105 5.17 -7.09 14.64
CA SER A 105 4.07 -7.87 14.04
C SER A 105 2.93 -8.15 15.01
N GLU A 106 3.25 -8.52 16.24
CA GLU A 106 2.25 -8.87 17.26
C GLU A 106 1.33 -7.67 17.55
N GLN A 107 1.92 -6.52 17.85
CA GLN A 107 1.20 -5.28 18.11
C GLN A 107 0.38 -4.81 16.90
N LEU A 108 0.96 -4.89 15.70
CA LEU A 108 0.30 -4.50 14.46
C LEU A 108 -0.93 -5.38 14.21
N ILE A 109 -0.80 -6.70 14.40
CA ILE A 109 -1.89 -7.67 14.27
C ILE A 109 -2.99 -7.40 15.29
N GLU A 110 -2.64 -7.12 16.55
CA GLU A 110 -3.60 -6.81 17.61
C GLU A 110 -4.45 -5.57 17.24
N LYS A 111 -3.79 -4.47 16.86
CA LYS A 111 -4.46 -3.23 16.41
C LYS A 111 -5.37 -3.50 15.21
N ALA A 112 -4.90 -4.27 14.23
CA ALA A 112 -5.70 -4.62 13.05
C ALA A 112 -6.92 -5.48 13.38
N LYS A 113 -6.80 -6.47 14.28
CA LYS A 113 -7.93 -7.31 14.73
C LYS A 113 -9.01 -6.50 15.42
N LYS A 114 -8.58 -5.58 16.30
CA LYS A 114 -9.45 -4.72 17.09
C LYS A 114 -10.28 -3.80 16.19
N ASN A 115 -9.63 -3.16 15.22
CA ASN A 115 -10.25 -2.13 14.38
C ASN A 115 -10.74 -2.64 13.01
N LYS A 116 -10.56 -3.93 12.72
CA LYS A 116 -10.82 -4.54 11.40
C LYS A 116 -10.06 -3.81 10.29
N SER A 117 -8.80 -3.51 10.58
CA SER A 117 -7.94 -2.72 9.69
C SER A 117 -7.26 -3.62 8.68
N LEU A 118 -7.21 -3.17 7.43
CA LEU A 118 -6.36 -3.75 6.41
C LEU A 118 -4.91 -3.34 6.68
N ILE A 119 -4.01 -4.33 6.80
CA ILE A 119 -2.57 -4.07 6.79
C ILE A 119 -2.05 -4.15 5.36
N ILE A 120 -1.45 -3.06 4.88
CA ILE A 120 -0.68 -2.99 3.65
C ILE A 120 0.79 -2.75 4.03
N ALA A 121 1.72 -3.51 3.46
CA ALA A 121 3.15 -3.31 3.68
C ALA A 121 3.90 -3.20 2.35
N GLU A 122 5.18 -2.84 2.42
CA GLU A 122 6.09 -2.76 1.27
C GLU A 122 7.47 -3.39 1.57
N THR A 123 7.50 -4.43 2.41
CA THR A 123 8.72 -5.15 2.79
C THR A 123 8.61 -6.60 2.34
N ASP A 124 9.62 -7.14 1.68
CA ASP A 124 9.63 -8.55 1.27
C ASP A 124 9.36 -9.48 2.48
N GLY A 125 8.42 -10.42 2.31
CA GLY A 125 8.01 -11.35 3.36
C GLY A 125 7.07 -10.78 4.43
N ALA A 126 6.58 -9.55 4.29
CA ALA A 126 5.67 -8.93 5.27
C ALA A 126 4.34 -9.69 5.49
N THR A 127 3.90 -10.49 4.53
CA THR A 127 2.70 -11.33 4.67
C THR A 127 2.87 -12.41 5.75
N ASN A 128 4.10 -12.91 5.97
CA ASN A 128 4.43 -13.79 7.09
C ASN A 128 4.38 -13.08 8.46
N HIS A 129 4.27 -11.75 8.45
CA HIS A 129 4.24 -10.89 9.62
C HIS A 129 2.91 -10.13 9.76
N GLY A 130 1.84 -10.66 9.14
CA GLY A 130 0.47 -10.21 9.31
C GLY A 130 -0.05 -9.27 8.23
N ALA A 131 0.77 -8.82 7.28
CA ALA A 131 0.27 -8.00 6.18
C ALA A 131 -0.72 -8.79 5.31
N ALA A 132 -1.87 -8.19 5.01
CA ALA A 132 -2.86 -8.81 4.11
C ALA A 132 -2.50 -8.52 2.65
N ILE A 133 -1.93 -7.34 2.38
CA ILE A 133 -1.40 -6.96 1.08
C ILE A 133 0.05 -6.52 1.26
N ASN A 134 0.95 -6.96 0.39
CA ASN A 134 2.35 -6.52 0.41
C ASN A 134 2.80 -6.09 -0.99
N PHE A 135 3.25 -4.86 -1.13
CA PHE A 135 3.88 -4.39 -2.36
C PHE A 135 5.26 -5.00 -2.51
N VAL A 136 5.53 -5.52 -3.71
CA VAL A 136 6.81 -6.15 -4.04
C VAL A 136 7.22 -5.78 -5.46
N ILE A 137 8.53 -5.76 -5.72
CA ILE A 137 9.06 -5.69 -7.08
C ILE A 137 9.38 -7.12 -7.53
N ARG A 138 8.80 -7.54 -8.65
CA ARG A 138 9.11 -8.82 -9.32
C ARG A 138 9.34 -8.53 -10.80
N ASP A 139 10.45 -9.02 -11.34
CA ASP A 139 10.84 -8.83 -12.74
C ASP A 139 10.81 -7.35 -13.18
N GLY A 140 11.25 -6.44 -12.29
CA GLY A 140 11.29 -4.99 -12.54
C GLY A 140 9.91 -4.28 -12.52
N ALA A 141 8.83 -5.01 -12.25
CA ALA A 141 7.47 -4.46 -12.16
C ALA A 141 6.97 -4.41 -10.72
N LEU A 142 6.19 -3.37 -10.39
CA LEU A 142 5.45 -3.32 -9.12
C LEU A 142 4.31 -4.32 -9.17
N LYS A 143 4.32 -5.26 -8.24
CA LYS A 143 3.31 -6.29 -7.99
C LYS A 143 2.81 -6.15 -6.55
N PHE A 144 1.79 -6.91 -6.21
CA PHE A 144 1.32 -7.01 -4.84
C PHE A 144 0.93 -8.44 -4.49
N GLU A 145 1.39 -8.89 -3.34
CA GLU A 145 1.01 -10.17 -2.73
C GLU A 145 -0.30 -10.00 -1.97
N LEU A 146 -1.19 -10.99 -2.04
CA LEU A 146 -2.48 -11.03 -1.37
C LEU A 146 -2.55 -12.26 -0.47
N HIS A 147 -2.53 -12.08 0.84
CA HIS A 147 -2.59 -13.20 1.79
C HIS A 147 -4.01 -13.35 2.35
N LYS A 148 -4.80 -14.27 1.78
CA LYS A 148 -6.24 -14.40 2.08
C LYS A 148 -6.51 -14.71 3.55
N GLY A 149 -5.69 -15.57 4.14
CA GLY A 149 -5.78 -15.90 5.56
C GLY A 149 -5.61 -14.69 6.47
N ASN A 150 -4.81 -13.70 6.05
CA ASN A 150 -4.57 -12.50 6.84
C ASN A 150 -5.75 -11.54 6.78
N ALA A 151 -6.28 -11.31 5.57
CA ALA A 151 -7.52 -10.57 5.40
C ALA A 151 -8.67 -11.20 6.20
N ALA A 152 -8.81 -12.53 6.14
CA ALA A 152 -9.91 -13.22 6.80
C ALA A 152 -9.95 -13.01 8.32
N TRP A 153 -8.82 -13.13 9.04
CA TRP A 153 -8.82 -12.90 10.48
C TRP A 153 -9.00 -11.42 10.86
N MET A 154 -8.73 -10.49 9.94
CA MET A 154 -9.08 -9.06 10.08
C MET A 154 -10.58 -8.81 9.85
N GLY A 155 -11.35 -9.83 9.45
CA GLY A 155 -12.76 -9.69 9.06
C GLY A 155 -12.93 -9.06 7.68
N LEU A 156 -11.92 -9.17 6.81
CA LEU A 156 -11.89 -8.60 5.47
C LEU A 156 -11.91 -9.71 4.43
N GLN A 157 -12.51 -9.43 3.28
CA GLN A 157 -12.56 -10.36 2.16
C GLN A 157 -12.07 -9.69 0.89
N PHE A 158 -11.15 -10.31 0.15
CA PHE A 158 -10.77 -9.84 -1.17
C PHE A 158 -11.87 -10.19 -2.19
N SER A 159 -12.21 -9.23 -3.04
CA SER A 159 -13.05 -9.53 -4.20
C SER A 159 -12.27 -10.35 -5.23
N SER A 160 -12.97 -11.20 -5.97
CA SER A 160 -12.39 -11.98 -7.08
C SER A 160 -11.71 -11.10 -8.14
N ARG A 161 -12.17 -9.86 -8.30
CA ARG A 161 -11.58 -8.87 -9.21
C ARG A 161 -10.20 -8.40 -8.75
N LEU A 162 -9.96 -8.28 -7.45
CA LEU A 162 -8.62 -7.95 -6.93
C LEU A 162 -7.66 -9.12 -7.13
N GLU A 163 -8.14 -10.33 -6.85
CA GLU A 163 -7.36 -11.56 -6.98
C GLU A 163 -6.95 -11.86 -8.43
N SER A 164 -7.77 -11.47 -9.41
CA SER A 164 -7.50 -11.71 -10.83
C SER A 164 -6.65 -10.64 -11.52
N MET A 165 -6.24 -9.58 -10.81
CA MET A 165 -5.40 -8.55 -11.42
C MET A 165 -4.04 -9.14 -11.82
N ALA A 166 -3.53 -8.80 -13.00
CA ALA A 166 -2.23 -9.30 -13.47
C ALA A 166 -1.02 -8.90 -12.58
N ALA A 167 -1.22 -7.91 -11.70
CA ALA A 167 -0.24 -7.50 -10.72
C ALA A 167 -0.34 -8.26 -9.38
N ALA A 168 -1.39 -9.05 -9.17
CA ALA A 168 -1.65 -9.81 -7.96
C ALA A 168 -0.85 -11.12 -7.92
N ILE A 169 -0.33 -11.45 -6.74
CA ILE A 169 0.27 -12.74 -6.40
C ILE A 169 -0.51 -13.28 -5.20
N VAL A 170 -1.36 -14.28 -5.41
CA VAL A 170 -2.25 -14.80 -4.36
C VAL A 170 -1.51 -15.85 -3.52
N LEU A 171 -1.55 -15.67 -2.19
CA LEU A 171 -0.92 -16.51 -1.16
C LEU A 171 -1.96 -17.12 -0.22
#